data_AF-A0A7T4E5M3-F1
#
_entry.id   AF-A0A7T4E5M3-F1
#
_cell.length_a   1.000
_cell.length_b   1.000
_cell.length_c   1.000
_cell.angle_alpha   90.00
_cell.angle_beta   90.00
_cell.angle_gamma   90.00
#
_symmetry.space_group_name_H-M   'P 1'
#
loop_
_entity.id
_entity.type
_entity.pdbx_description
1 polymer ?
#
loop_
_entity_poly.entity_id
_entity_poly.type
_entity_poly.pdbx_seq_one_letter_code
_entity_poly.pdbx_strand_id
1 'polypeptide(L)'
;MTVELRDSSVNYACRVKRFFALMERLMMEGNLRLAHDGNFLVGSVEDQLNVLREAWPKELAEDDLDGFGLWFITEAPAGVVWIGSDGEAFWT
;
A
#
# COMPACT_ATOMS: atom_id res chain seq x y z
N MET A 1 -14.74 -11.82 0.12
CA MET A 1 -14.63 -11.89 -1.35
C MET A 1 -13.30 -11.27 -1.71
N THR A 2 -12.24 -12.07 -1.80
CA THR A 2 -10.89 -11.59 -2.13
C THR A 2 -10.79 -11.52 -3.64
N VAL A 3 -10.75 -10.32 -4.21
CA VAL A 3 -10.48 -10.14 -5.65
C VAL A 3 -8.98 -10.32 -5.84
N GLU A 4 -8.54 -11.56 -5.97
CA GLU A 4 -7.19 -11.82 -6.43
C GLU A 4 -7.13 -11.60 -7.94
N LEU A 5 -6.31 -10.65 -8.38
CA LEU A 5 -5.96 -10.47 -9.79
C LEU A 5 -5.06 -11.65 -10.22
N ARG A 6 -5.63 -12.85 -10.33
CA ARG A 6 -5.02 -14.07 -10.87
C ARG A 6 -5.07 -14.09 -12.39
N ASP A 7 -4.92 -12.93 -13.04
CA ASP A 7 -4.72 -12.92 -14.48
C ASP A 7 -3.26 -13.25 -14.74
N SER A 8 -2.99 -14.50 -15.10
CA SER A 8 -1.65 -15.07 -15.34
C SER A 8 -0.86 -14.36 -16.45
N SER A 9 -1.45 -13.36 -17.11
CA SER A 9 -0.85 -12.55 -18.15
C SER A 9 -0.18 -11.25 -17.66
N VAL A 10 -0.47 -10.80 -16.42
CA VAL A 10 0.06 -9.52 -15.92
C VAL A 10 1.35 -9.75 -15.13
N ASN A 11 2.48 -9.35 -15.73
CA ASN A 11 3.80 -9.31 -15.07
C ASN A 11 3.71 -8.59 -13.71
N TYR A 12 4.42 -9.13 -12.70
CA TYR A 12 4.67 -8.56 -11.38
C TYR A 12 4.82 -7.03 -11.36
N ALA A 13 5.70 -6.48 -12.19
CA ALA A 13 5.96 -5.05 -12.28
C ALA A 13 4.71 -4.24 -12.66
N CYS A 14 3.86 -4.78 -13.54
CA CYS A 14 2.58 -4.16 -13.89
C CYS A 14 1.59 -4.20 -12.71
N ARG A 15 1.58 -5.27 -11.91
CA ARG A 15 0.72 -5.37 -10.72
C ARG A 15 1.12 -4.33 -9.68
N VAL A 16 2.41 -4.24 -9.37
CA VAL A 16 2.97 -3.24 -8.43
C VAL A 16 2.67 -1.82 -8.92
N LYS A 17 2.88 -1.53 -10.20
CA LYS A 17 2.55 -0.21 -10.78
C LYS A 17 1.08 0.14 -10.61
N ARG A 18 0.16 -0.80 -10.88
CA ARG A 18 -1.29 -0.59 -10.70
C ARG A 18 -1.67 -0.39 -9.25
N PHE A 19 -1.05 -1.13 -8.32
CA PHE A 19 -1.26 -0.98 -6.89
C PHE A 19 -0.91 0.44 -6.41
N PHE A 20 0.30 0.93 -6.74
CA PHE A 20 0.71 2.28 -6.38
C PHE A 20 -0.15 3.38 -7.02
N ALA A 21 -0.60 3.19 -8.26
CA ALA A 21 -1.52 4.13 -8.92
C ALA A 21 -2.89 4.19 -8.22
N LEU A 22 -3.38 3.06 -7.69
CA LEU A 22 -4.60 3.03 -6.89
C LEU A 22 -4.41 3.73 -5.55
N MET A 23 -3.29 3.48 -4.84
CA MET A 23 -2.97 4.16 -3.58
C MET A 23 -2.90 5.67 -3.75
N GLU A 24 -2.19 6.14 -4.79
CA GLU A 24 -2.08 7.57 -5.12
C GLU A 24 -3.44 8.22 -5.27
N ARG A 25 -4.33 7.58 -6.03
CA ARG A 25 -5.70 8.06 -6.22
C ARG A 25 -6.47 8.13 -4.90
N LEU A 26 -6.40 7.08 -4.09
CA LEU A 26 -7.09 7.04 -2.79
C LEU A 26 -6.56 8.10 -1.82
N MET A 27 -5.25 8.38 -1.84
CA MET A 27 -4.63 9.44 -1.05
C MET A 27 -5.07 10.84 -1.52
N MET A 28 -5.10 11.07 -2.83
CA MET A 28 -5.57 12.34 -3.40
C MET A 28 -7.05 12.60 -3.11
N GLU A 29 -7.87 11.54 -3.10
CA GLU A 29 -9.29 11.61 -2.76
C GLU A 29 -9.53 11.72 -1.23
N GLY A 30 -8.49 11.60 -0.41
CA GLY A 30 -8.58 11.70 1.06
C GLY A 30 -9.11 10.43 1.76
N ASN A 31 -9.32 9.34 1.00
CA ASN A 31 -9.83 8.06 1.51
C ASN A 31 -8.74 7.21 2.19
N LEU A 32 -7.47 7.55 1.96
CA LEU A 32 -6.31 6.83 2.46
C LEU A 32 -5.22 7.80 2.90
N ARG A 33 -4.57 7.50 4.02
CA ARG A 33 -3.35 8.19 4.47
C ARG A 33 -2.31 7.17 4.88
N LEU A 34 -1.04 7.59 4.88
CA LEU A 34 0.07 6.77 5.37
C LEU A 34 0.50 7.27 6.75
N ALA A 35 0.86 6.35 7.63
CA ALA A 35 1.29 6.68 8.98
C ALA A 35 2.42 5.77 9.45
N HIS A 36 3.24 6.30 10.35
CA HIS A 36 4.32 5.59 11.01
C HIS A 36 4.32 5.97 12.50
N ASP A 37 4.43 4.98 13.39
CA ASP A 37 4.43 5.17 14.85
C ASP A 37 3.30 6.08 15.36
N GLY A 38 2.08 5.85 14.87
CA GLY A 38 0.88 6.60 15.27
C GLY A 38 0.78 8.02 14.70
N ASN A 39 1.73 8.43 13.84
CA ASN A 39 1.75 9.76 13.22
C ASN A 39 1.56 9.66 11.71
N PHE A 40 0.69 10.49 11.15
CA PHE A 40 0.56 10.59 9.71
C PHE A 40 1.85 11.11 9.07
N LEU A 41 2.22 10.53 7.94
CA LEU A 41 3.29 11.07 7.11
C LEU A 41 2.90 12.46 6.60
N VAL A 42 3.92 13.29 6.40
CA VAL A 42 3.82 14.66 5.91
C VAL A 42 4.57 14.79 4.58
N GLY A 43 4.22 15.81 3.79
CA GLY A 43 4.76 15.99 2.44
C GLY A 43 3.74 15.67 1.35
N SER A 44 4.16 15.69 0.09
CA SER A 44 3.27 15.39 -1.03
C SER A 44 2.88 13.90 -1.06
N VAL A 45 1.77 13.57 -1.73
CA VAL A 45 1.39 12.16 -1.95
C VAL A 45 2.50 11.39 -2.66
N GLU A 46 3.19 12.03 -3.61
CA GLU A 46 4.31 11.43 -4.33
C GLU A 46 5.49 11.12 -3.41
N ASP A 47 5.89 12.06 -2.54
CA ASP A 47 6.99 11.85 -1.59
C ASP A 47 6.70 10.67 -0.66
N GLN A 48 5.48 10.61 -0.13
CA GLN A 48 5.06 9.54 0.78
C GLN A 48 5.03 8.18 0.07
N LEU A 49 4.55 8.13 -1.17
CA LEU A 49 4.57 6.89 -1.96
C LEU A 49 5.98 6.48 -2.36
N ASN A 50 6.89 7.43 -2.58
CA ASN A 50 8.28 7.12 -2.87
C ASN A 50 8.97 6.40 -1.71
N VAL A 51 8.67 6.78 -0.46
CA VAL A 51 9.14 6.04 0.73
C VAL A 51 8.72 4.56 0.67
N LEU A 52 7.47 4.28 0.32
CA LEU A 52 6.99 2.89 0.16
C LEU A 52 7.62 2.18 -1.05
N ARG A 53 7.79 2.88 -2.18
CA ARG A 53 8.38 2.31 -3.41
C ARG A 53 9.84 1.91 -3.21
N GLU A 54 10.60 2.71 -2.49
CA GLU A 54 12.02 2.44 -2.21
C GLU A 54 12.20 1.22 -1.30
N ALA A 55 11.28 1.02 -0.35
CA ALA A 55 11.26 -0.15 0.52
C ALA A 55 10.60 -1.39 -0.11
N TRP A 56 9.95 -1.25 -1.28
CA TRP A 56 9.12 -2.30 -1.86
C TRP A 56 9.94 -3.54 -2.24
N PRO A 57 9.49 -4.76 -1.88
CA PRO A 57 10.23 -5.98 -2.18
C PRO A 57 10.31 -6.22 -3.69
N LYS A 58 11.51 -6.58 -4.17
CA LYS A 58 11.77 -6.82 -5.61
C LYS A 58 11.22 -8.17 -6.07
N GLU A 59 11.26 -9.17 -5.20
CA GLU A 59 10.72 -10.52 -5.42
C GLU A 59 10.16 -11.00 -4.08
N LEU A 60 8.87 -11.34 -4.04
CA LEU A 60 8.30 -12.11 -2.94
C LEU A 60 8.42 -13.58 -3.31
N ALA A 61 8.99 -14.40 -2.42
CA ALA A 61 9.06 -15.83 -2.64
C ALA A 61 7.64 -16.38 -2.85
N GLU A 62 7.42 -17.12 -3.94
CA GLU A 62 6.09 -17.66 -4.32
C GLU A 62 5.48 -18.60 -3.24
N ASP A 63 6.28 -19.04 -2.26
CA ASP A 63 5.90 -19.95 -1.19
C ASP A 63 5.56 -19.26 0.16
N ASP A 64 5.71 -17.94 0.27
CA ASP A 64 5.29 -17.25 1.48
C ASP A 64 3.78 -17.08 1.46
N LEU A 65 3.11 -17.96 2.21
CA LEU A 65 1.67 -17.98 2.47
C LEU A 65 1.10 -16.65 3.00
N ASP A 66 1.93 -15.63 3.21
CA ASP A 66 1.52 -14.32 3.70
C ASP A 66 1.86 -13.12 2.77
N GLY A 67 2.48 -13.34 1.59
CA GLY A 67 2.61 -12.38 0.47
C GLY A 67 2.89 -10.90 0.80
N PHE A 68 2.40 -9.99 -0.04
CA PHE A 68 2.50 -8.53 0.18
C PHE A 68 1.77 -8.05 1.44
N GLY A 69 0.77 -8.82 1.90
CA GLY A 69 -0.02 -8.48 3.07
C GLY A 69 0.84 -8.48 4.34
N LEU A 70 1.70 -9.48 4.51
CA LEU A 70 2.61 -9.55 5.65
C LEU A 70 3.67 -8.46 5.61
N TRP A 71 4.21 -8.14 4.44
CA TRP A 71 5.21 -7.10 4.31
C TRP A 71 4.71 -5.75 4.86
N PHE A 72 3.43 -5.41 4.64
CA PHE A 72 2.82 -4.22 5.22
C PHE A 72 2.75 -4.23 6.76
N ILE A 73 2.73 -5.41 7.37
CA ILE A 73 2.63 -5.59 8.82
C ILE A 73 4.03 -5.66 9.47
N THR A 74 5.02 -6.23 8.78
CA THR A 74 6.32 -6.57 9.38
C THR A 74 7.46 -5.62 8.99
N GLU A 75 7.47 -5.12 7.76
CA GLU A 75 8.66 -4.50 7.16
C GLU A 75 8.39 -3.12 6.53
N ALA A 76 7.14 -2.81 6.21
CA ALA A 76 6.81 -1.55 5.56
C ALA A 76 7.17 -0.34 6.44
N PRO A 77 7.78 0.71 5.88
CA PRO A 77 8.15 1.91 6.62
C PRO A 77 6.93 2.74 7.05
N ALA A 78 5.76 2.46 6.49
CA ALA A 78 4.50 3.10 6.86
C ALA A 78 3.32 2.15 6.64
N GLY A 79 2.37 2.22 7.57
CA GLY A 79 1.09 1.54 7.50
C GLY A 79 0.03 2.37 6.77
N VAL A 80 -1.05 1.69 6.38
CA VAL A 80 -2.21 2.32 5.74
C VAL A 80 -3.21 2.73 6.82
N VAL A 81 -3.76 3.93 6.68
CA VAL A 81 -4.87 4.40 7.50
C VAL A 81 -6.02 4.75 6.57
N TRP A 82 -7.13 4.02 6.71
CA TRP A 82 -8.34 4.28 5.95
C TRP A 82 -9.14 5.40 6.60
N ILE A 83 -9.63 6.33 5.79
CA ILE A 83 -10.43 7.45 6.27
C ILE A 83 -11.88 7.19 5.83
N GLY A 84 -12.76 7.02 6.82
CA GLY A 84 -14.19 6.86 6.62
C GLY A 84 -14.83 8.13 6.06
N SER A 85 -16.04 8.00 5.51
CA SER A 85 -16.81 9.15 5.00
C SER A 85 -17.20 10.16 6.08
N ASP A 86 -17.18 9.74 7.35
CA ASP A 86 -17.38 10.56 8.53
C ASP A 86 -16.07 11.15 9.10
N GLY A 87 -14.93 10.82 8.48
CA GLY A 87 -13.60 11.23 8.92
C GLY A 87 -12.97 10.30 9.96
N GLU A 88 -13.61 9.18 10.31
CA GLU A 88 -13.04 8.19 11.24
C GLU A 88 -11.80 7.53 10.63
N ALA A 89 -10.73 7.37 11.42
CA ALA A 89 -9.47 6.80 10.97
C ALA A 89 -9.35 5.33 11.43
N PHE A 90 -9.27 4.42 10.48
CA PHE A 90 -9.07 2.98 10.72
C PHE A 90 -7.62 2.61 10.42
N TRP A 91 -6.89 2.29 11.48
CA TRP A 91 -5.46 1.97 11.45
C TRP A 91 -5.28 0.47 11.18
N THR A 92 -4.41 0.11 10.24
CA THR A 92 -4.06 -1.28 9.90
C THR A 92 -2.66 -1.62 10.35
#